data_AF-X5PBH2-F1
#
_entry.id   AF-X5PBH2-F1
#
_cell.length_a   1.000
_cell.length_b   1.000
_cell.length_c   1.000
_cell.angle_alpha   90.00
_cell.angle_beta   90.00
_cell.angle_gamma   90.00
#
_symmetry.space_group_name_H-M   'P 1'
#
loop_
_entity.id
_entity.type
_entity.pdbx_description
1 polymer ?
#
loop_
_entity_poly.entity_id
_entity_poly.type
_entity_poly.pdbx_seq_one_letter_code
_entity_poly.pdbx_strand_id
1 'polypeptide(L)' 'MWLAWSRTVIGGQTAPFDFAAAFQQEKVGRVLKMMHGPAAGTWFWTCDDGGACGTVETNDEAVVGVERAFTQRIAGAYLR' A
#
# COMPACT_ATOMS: atom_id res chain seq x y z
N MET A 1 -14.72 1.26 2.94
CA MET A 1 -14.03 0.34 3.87
C MET A 1 -12.66 0.93 4.13
N TRP A 2 -12.25 1.18 5.38
CA TRP A 2 -10.93 1.77 5.68
C TRP A 2 -9.92 0.75 6.18
N LEU A 3 -8.68 0.89 5.67
CA LEU A 3 -7.52 0.14 6.12
C LEU A 3 -6.86 0.86 7.29
N ALA A 4 -6.31 0.09 8.22
CA ALA A 4 -5.45 0.64 9.26
C ALA A 4 -4.06 0.90 8.67
N TRP A 5 -3.60 2.14 8.75
CA TRP A 5 -2.30 2.54 8.21
C TRP A 5 -1.28 2.74 9.33
N SER A 6 -0.07 2.25 9.12
CA SER A 6 1.06 2.43 10.05
C SER A 6 2.35 2.62 9.29
N ARG A 7 3.35 3.24 9.91
CA ARG A 7 4.71 3.26 9.34
C ARG A 7 5.32 1.87 9.44
N THR A 8 6.01 1.46 8.38
CA THR A 8 6.77 0.20 8.40
C THR A 8 7.91 0.31 9.41
N VAL A 9 8.04 -0.68 10.28
CA VAL A 9 9.13 -0.79 11.26
C VAL A 9 10.14 -1.82 10.79
N ILE A 10 11.41 -1.42 10.68
CA ILE A 10 12.54 -2.26 10.27
C ILE A 10 13.61 -2.16 11.37
N GLY A 11 13.93 -3.28 12.03
CA GLY A 11 14.92 -3.28 13.11
C GLY A 11 14.58 -2.36 14.30
N GLY A 12 13.28 -2.15 14.57
CA GLY A 12 12.80 -1.23 15.62
C GLY A 12 12.77 0.25 15.21
N GLN A 13 13.16 0.59 13.98
CA GLN A 13 13.12 1.95 13.45
C GLN A 13 11.99 2.12 12.45
N THR A 14 11.28 3.25 12.50
CA THR A 14 10.28 3.56 11.47
C THR A 14 10.97 4.00 10.19
N ALA A 15 10.72 3.29 9.09
CA ALA A 15 11.22 3.70 7.78
C ALA A 15 10.47 4.96 7.30
N PRO A 16 11.18 6.01 6.85
CA PRO A 16 10.53 7.20 6.33
C PRO A 16 9.86 6.88 4.99
N PHE A 17 8.66 7.43 4.79
CA PHE A 17 7.89 7.30 3.55
C PHE A 17 7.55 5.86 3.14
N ASP A 18 7.44 4.97 4.13
CA ASP A 18 7.07 3.58 3.95
C ASP A 18 5.95 3.23 4.94
N PHE A 19 4.80 2.85 4.39
CA PHE A 19 3.57 2.65 5.11
C PHE A 19 2.99 1.28 4.79
N ALA A 20 2.56 0.56 5.81
CA ALA A 20 1.84 -0.70 5.69
C ALA A 20 0.33 -0.46 5.92
N ALA A 21 -0.47 -1.05 5.05
CA ALA A 21 -1.92 -1.13 5.21
C ALA A 21 -2.30 -2.47 5.82
N ALA A 22 -3.20 -2.46 6.79
CA ALA A 22 -3.69 -3.65 7.46
C ALA A 22 -5.23 -3.72 7.51
N PHE A 23 -5.76 -4.94 7.40
CA PHE A 23 -7.16 -5.26 7.62
C PHE A 23 -7.26 -6.45 8.57
N GLN A 24 -8.08 -6.34 9.62
CA GLN A 24 -8.22 -7.39 10.65
C GLN A 24 -6.86 -7.92 11.18
N GLN A 25 -5.92 -7.01 11.41
CA GLN A 25 -4.54 -7.30 11.88
C GLN A 25 -3.63 -7.99 10.84
N GLU A 26 -4.13 -8.34 9.66
CA GLU A 26 -3.32 -8.85 8.55
C GLU A 26 -2.81 -7.69 7.69
N LYS A 27 -1.55 -7.77 7.27
CA LYS A 27 -0.97 -6.82 6.31
C LYS A 27 -1.50 -7.13 4.92
N VAL A 28 -2.12 -6.14 4.28
CA VAL A 28 -2.78 -6.33 2.99
C VAL A 28 -2.19 -5.44 1.89
N GLY A 29 -1.43 -4.42 2.26
CA GLY A 29 -0.80 -3.54 1.29
C GLY A 29 0.36 -2.73 1.83
N ARG A 30 0.99 -1.99 0.94
CA ARG A 30 2.12 -1.10 1.25
C ARG A 30 2.15 0.08 0.31
N VAL A 31 2.58 1.22 0.82
CA VAL A 31 2.89 2.44 0.06
C VAL A 31 4.32 2.86 0.40
N LEU A 32 5.12 3.12 -0.62
CA LEU A 32 6.55 3.46 -0.53
C LEU A 32 6.85 4.64 -1.44
N LYS A 33 7.53 5.67 -0.93
CA LYS A 33 8.11 6.71 -1.79
C LYS A 33 9.45 6.24 -2.37
N MET A 34 9.59 6.34 -3.67
CA MET A 34 10.86 6.09 -4.35
C MET A 34 11.79 7.28 -4.11
N MET A 35 12.88 7.04 -3.39
CA MET A 35 13.84 8.10 -3.01
C MET A 35 14.97 8.28 -4.02
N HIS A 36 15.22 7.28 -4.86
CA HIS A 36 16.37 7.23 -5.75
C HIS A 36 16.00 6.64 -7.12
N GLY A 37 16.84 6.93 -8.12
CA GLY A 37 16.68 6.43 -9.47
C GLY A 37 15.67 7.21 -10.32
N PRO A 38 15.32 6.70 -11.51
CA PRO A 38 14.47 7.40 -12.47
C PRO A 38 13.05 7.68 -11.98
N ALA A 39 12.57 6.90 -11.01
CA ALA A 39 11.25 7.06 -10.39
C ALA A 39 11.29 7.91 -9.11
N ALA A 40 12.42 8.54 -8.78
CA ALA A 40 12.55 9.33 -7.56
C ALA A 40 11.48 10.42 -7.48
N GLY A 41 10.81 10.52 -6.32
CA GLY A 41 9.71 11.45 -6.10
C GLY A 41 8.33 10.81 -6.19
N THR A 42 8.20 9.71 -6.94
CA THR A 42 6.93 8.98 -7.10
C THR A 42 6.65 8.02 -5.94
N TRP A 43 5.41 7.57 -5.84
CA TRP A 43 4.91 6.65 -4.83
C TRP A 43 4.50 5.32 -5.46
N PHE A 44 5.19 4.26 -5.06
CA PHE A 44 4.84 2.90 -5.38
C PHE A 44 3.85 2.36 -4.36
N TRP A 45 2.82 1.66 -4.83
CA TRP A 45 1.88 0.96 -3.97
C TRP A 45 1.70 -0.48 -4.42
N THR A 46 1.35 -1.33 -3.46
CA THR A 46 1.00 -2.72 -3.70
C THR A 46 -0.08 -3.21 -2.74
N CYS A 47 -0.90 -4.14 -3.20
CA CYS A 47 -1.88 -4.89 -2.46
C CYS A 47 -1.67 -6.40 -2.71
N ASP A 48 -2.04 -7.25 -1.75
CA ASP A 48 -1.98 -8.71 -1.84
C ASP A 48 -0.57 -9.27 -2.11
N ASP A 49 0.38 -8.99 -1.22
CA ASP A 49 1.76 -9.51 -1.29
C ASP A 49 2.46 -9.30 -2.66
N GLY A 50 2.17 -8.19 -3.35
CA GLY A 50 2.76 -7.89 -4.66
C GLY A 50 1.83 -8.13 -5.86
N GLY A 51 0.60 -8.58 -5.64
CA GLY A 51 -0.37 -8.86 -6.71
C GLY A 51 -0.76 -7.60 -7.50
N ALA A 52 -1.65 -6.79 -6.94
CA ALA A 52 -2.01 -5.51 -7.55
C ALA A 52 -0.99 -4.43 -7.15
N CYS A 53 -0.50 -3.64 -8.10
CA CYS A 53 0.45 -2.57 -7.82
C CYS A 53 0.37 -1.43 -8.83
N GLY A 54 1.02 -0.32 -8.49
CA GLY A 54 1.16 0.83 -9.37
C GLY A 54 2.13 1.87 -8.83
N THR A 55 2.46 2.83 -9.68
CA THR A 55 3.28 4.00 -9.35
C THR A 55 2.52 5.26 -9.71
N VAL A 56 2.47 6.21 -8.79
CA VAL A 56 1.69 7.46 -8.90
C VAL A 56 2.48 8.64 -8.32
N GLU A 57 2.01 9.86 -8.55
CA GLU A 57 2.75 11.08 -8.19
C GLU A 57 2.60 11.43 -6.70
N THR A 58 1.50 11.02 -6.07
CA THR A 58 1.18 11.41 -4.68
C THR A 58 0.94 10.24 -3.74
N ASN A 59 1.14 10.48 -2.44
CA ASN A 59 0.84 9.49 -1.41
C ASN A 59 -0.66 9.14 -1.37
N ASP A 60 -1.53 10.14 -1.54
CA ASP A 60 -2.99 9.96 -1.48
C ASP A 60 -3.49 9.08 -2.62
N GLU A 61 -2.98 9.27 -3.84
CA GLU A 61 -3.29 8.39 -4.98
C GLU A 61 -2.82 6.95 -4.72
N ALA A 62 -1.67 6.80 -4.06
CA ALA A 62 -1.11 5.50 -3.75
C ALA A 62 -1.97 4.75 -2.71
N VAL A 63 -2.44 5.47 -1.68
CA VAL A 63 -3.41 4.97 -0.70
C VAL A 63 -4.71 4.53 -1.38
N VAL A 64 -5.26 5.37 -2.26
CA VAL A 64 -6.47 5.05 -3.04
C VAL A 64 -6.27 3.81 -3.91
N GLY A 65 -5.08 3.64 -4.51
CA GLY A 65 -4.71 2.45 -5.26
C GLY A 65 -4.84 1.16 -4.44
N VAL A 66 -4.28 1.15 -3.22
CA VAL A 66 -4.38 0.01 -2.29
C VAL A 66 -5.83 -0.25 -1.88
N GLU A 67 -6.55 0.79 -1.44
CA GLU A 67 -7.93 0.64 -0.97
C GLU A 67 -8.87 0.12 -2.06
N ARG A 68 -8.71 0.63 -3.30
CA ARG A 68 -9.48 0.18 -4.45
C ARG A 68 -9.18 -1.28 -4.78
N ALA A 69 -7.90 -1.66 -4.88
CA ALA A 69 -7.50 -3.03 -5.18
C ALA A 69 -8.04 -4.01 -4.12
N PHE A 70 -7.91 -3.64 -2.85
CA PHE A 70 -8.38 -4.48 -1.75
C PHE A 70 -9.91 -4.62 -1.73
N THR A 71 -10.64 -3.52 -1.95
CA THR A 71 -12.11 -3.53 -2.04
C THR A 71 -12.59 -4.45 -3.17
N GLN A 72 -11.95 -4.37 -4.35
CA GLN A 72 -12.28 -5.23 -5.49
C GLN A 72 -12.04 -6.71 -5.18
N ARG A 73 -10.94 -7.03 -4.48
CA ARG A 73 -10.65 -8.40 -4.05
C ARG A 73 -11.72 -8.94 -3.11
N ILE A 74 -12.05 -8.23 -2.04
CA ILE A 74 -13.07 -8.70 -1.08
C ILE A 74 -14.43 -8.83 -1.75
N ALA A 75 -14.82 -7.85 -2.58
CA ALA A 75 -16.07 -7.92 -3.32
C ALA A 75 -16.11 -9.13 -4.26
N GLY A 76 -15.03 -9.41 -4.98
CA GLY A 76 -14.91 -10.59 -5.85
C GLY A 76 -14.90 -11.91 -5.08
N ALA A 77 -14.31 -11.95 -3.89
CA ALA A 77 -14.32 -13.12 -3.01
C ALA A 77 -15.72 -13.42 -2.44
N TYR A 78 -16.54 -12.41 -2.22
CA TYR A 78 -17.92 -12.56 -1.72
C TYR A 78 -18.94 -12.97 -2.79
N LEU A 79 -18.57 -12.90 -4.08
CA LEU A 79 -19.43 -13.22 -5.22
C LEU A 79 -19.14 -14.61 -5.82
N ARG A 80 -18.35 -15.44 -5.14
CA ARG A 80 -18.03 -16.83 -5.51
C ARG A 80 -18.53 -17.79 -4.44
#